data_AF-A0A1Q6K3M3-F1
#
_entry.id   AF-A0A1Q6K3M3-F1
#
_cell.length_a   1.000
_cell.length_b   1.000
_cell.length_c   1.000
_cell.angle_alpha   90.00
_cell.angle_beta   90.00
_cell.angle_gamma   90.00
#
_symmetry.space_group_name_H-M   'P 1'
#
loop_
_entity.id
_entity.type
_entity.pdbx_description
1 polymer ?
#
loop_
_entity_poly.entity_id
_entity_poly.type
_entity_poly.pdbx_seq_one_letter_code
_entity_poly.pdbx_strand_id
1 'polypeptide(L)'
;MVKEFIDITPHRSIMCKISQTGYSVQEAISELIDNSIDARLEKEKLTIKVTINKEHIIIEDTGKGMNKSQAKDSIRLGYSSKKEKLGEFGLGLKTATSFLGEEFVLKTKMEDSNEEYIIKYDENEWLQKGDWFKFPFIIEGKNDKSHGTVVEVKKLKIDLTAELLQKIKEELGRGRLVTVFDKIGLSNNQEIKQIIGELEISGVNITHDKKDWVKTSDEYKQVEEKLMEYFKEYEYKPKRLLTGYPASKGKVIGTVRQVNMFHSGNMEQEIKKVNKGDIIVTAMTRPQYLIAIRRAGGIITDLGGTLCHAAIVSREFGIPAVVGTNIATSVLQDGQKVIIDGGEGVVYEY
;
A
#
# COMPACT_ATOMS: atom_id res chain seq x y z
N MET A 1 -6.36 -51.50 -30.03
CA MET A 1 -6.32 -50.05 -29.74
C MET A 1 -4.87 -49.69 -29.47
N VAL A 2 -4.21 -48.94 -30.36
CA VAL A 2 -2.81 -48.51 -30.17
C VAL A 2 -2.85 -47.22 -29.36
N LYS A 3 -2.16 -47.20 -28.22
CA LYS A 3 -1.94 -45.98 -27.43
C LYS A 3 -0.57 -45.43 -27.78
N GLU A 4 -0.52 -44.25 -28.38
CA GLU A 4 0.71 -43.49 -28.56
C GLU A 4 0.80 -42.39 -27.50
N PHE A 5 2.02 -42.07 -27.09
CA PHE A 5 2.30 -40.98 -26.16
C PHE A 5 2.80 -39.77 -26.94
N ILE A 6 2.34 -38.57 -26.57
CA ILE A 6 2.74 -37.29 -27.16
C ILE A 6 3.59 -36.54 -26.13
N ASP A 7 4.74 -36.02 -26.55
CA ASP A 7 5.54 -35.10 -25.74
C ASP A 7 4.87 -33.72 -25.71
N ILE A 8 4.52 -33.27 -24.51
CA ILE A 8 3.88 -31.96 -24.24
C ILE A 8 4.83 -30.98 -23.56
N THR A 9 6.15 -31.21 -23.63
CA THR A 9 7.16 -30.30 -23.08
C THR A 9 6.97 -28.89 -23.66
N PRO A 10 6.85 -27.84 -22.81
CA PRO A 10 6.67 -26.49 -23.31
C PRO A 10 7.78 -26.04 -24.26
N HIS A 11 7.40 -25.35 -25.33
CA HIS A 11 8.38 -24.79 -26.26
C HIS A 11 9.24 -23.73 -25.58
N ARG A 12 10.51 -23.62 -25.99
CA ARG A 12 11.50 -22.80 -25.31
C ARG A 12 11.23 -21.30 -25.22
N SER A 13 10.40 -20.83 -26.14
CA SER A 13 9.90 -19.46 -26.16
C SER A 13 8.90 -19.15 -25.05
N ILE A 14 8.44 -20.13 -24.26
CA ILE A 14 7.39 -19.91 -23.25
C ILE A 14 7.80 -18.84 -22.23
N MET A 15 9.08 -18.78 -21.84
CA MET A 15 9.59 -17.74 -20.94
C MET A 15 9.38 -16.34 -21.53
N CYS A 16 9.79 -16.15 -22.80
CA CYS A 16 9.63 -14.90 -23.54
C CYS A 16 8.17 -14.54 -23.79
N LYS A 17 7.31 -15.54 -24.01
CA LYS A 17 5.89 -15.33 -24.29
C LYS A 17 5.11 -14.94 -23.04
N ILE A 18 5.44 -15.53 -21.88
CA ILE A 18 4.80 -15.18 -20.61
C ILE A 18 5.27 -13.81 -20.11
N SER A 19 6.52 -13.42 -20.37
CA SER A 19 7.02 -12.09 -19.95
C SER A 19 6.34 -10.95 -20.69
N GLN A 20 5.81 -11.17 -21.90
CA GLN A 20 5.10 -10.16 -22.69
C GLN A 20 3.69 -9.85 -22.19
N THR A 21 3.15 -10.60 -21.22
CA THR A 21 1.80 -10.37 -20.70
C THR A 21 1.84 -9.54 -19.41
N GLY A 22 1.32 -8.32 -19.45
CA GLY A 22 0.77 -7.64 -18.27
C GLY A 22 1.73 -6.90 -17.34
N TYR A 23 3.01 -6.73 -17.68
CA TYR A 23 3.94 -5.90 -16.89
C TYR A 23 4.08 -4.48 -17.44
N SER A 24 4.11 -3.51 -16.53
CA SER A 24 4.80 -2.23 -16.73
C SER A 24 6.28 -2.36 -16.38
N VAL A 25 7.11 -1.43 -16.87
CA VAL A 25 8.55 -1.36 -16.55
C VAL A 25 8.78 -1.26 -15.04
N GLN A 26 7.90 -0.52 -14.36
CA GLN A 26 7.99 -0.24 -12.94
C GLN A 26 7.61 -1.45 -12.10
N GLU A 27 6.61 -2.22 -12.51
CA GLU A 27 6.24 -3.49 -11.88
C GLU A 27 7.37 -4.51 -12.04
N ALA A 28 7.98 -4.62 -13.21
CA ALA A 28 9.10 -5.53 -13.43
C ALA A 28 10.32 -5.16 -12.56
N ILE A 29 10.68 -3.88 -12.48
CA ILE A 29 11.76 -3.42 -11.58
C ILE A 29 11.37 -3.64 -10.11
N SER A 30 10.11 -3.38 -9.75
CA SER A 30 9.60 -3.59 -8.39
C SER A 30 9.68 -5.04 -7.94
N GLU A 31 9.31 -5.98 -8.82
CA GLU A 31 9.41 -7.42 -8.57
C GLU A 31 10.85 -7.84 -8.21
N LEU A 32 11.84 -7.28 -8.92
CA LEU A 32 13.25 -7.55 -8.67
C LEU A 32 13.73 -6.97 -7.34
N ILE A 33 13.30 -5.74 -7.00
CA ILE A 33 13.60 -5.12 -5.71
C ILE A 33 12.94 -5.90 -4.56
N ASP A 34 11.71 -6.38 -4.73
CA ASP A 34 11.00 -7.16 -3.71
C ASP A 34 11.70 -8.49 -3.41
N ASN A 35 12.28 -9.13 -4.44
CA ASN A 35 13.13 -10.30 -4.24
C ASN A 35 14.39 -9.99 -3.41
N SER A 36 15.00 -8.82 -3.62
CA SER A 36 16.13 -8.35 -2.79
C SER A 36 15.73 -8.08 -1.34
N ILE A 37 14.52 -7.54 -1.09
CA ILE A 37 14.00 -7.32 0.26
C ILE A 37 13.81 -8.66 1.00
N ASP A 38 13.26 -9.67 0.33
CA ASP A 38 13.09 -11.03 0.89
C ASP A 38 14.44 -11.74 1.17
N ALA A 39 15.53 -11.25 0.56
CA ALA A 39 16.88 -11.74 0.81
C ALA A 39 17.51 -11.16 2.09
N ARG A 40 16.83 -10.26 2.82
CA ARG A 40 17.39 -9.63 4.02
C ARG A 40 17.83 -10.62 5.11
N LEU A 41 18.96 -10.33 5.74
CA LEU A 41 19.40 -10.90 7.01
C LEU A 41 18.81 -10.10 8.19
N GLU A 42 18.23 -10.78 9.19
CA GLU A 42 17.45 -10.14 10.28
C GLU A 42 18.24 -9.07 11.06
N LYS A 43 19.55 -9.28 11.25
CA LYS A 43 20.43 -8.46 12.09
C LYS A 43 21.29 -7.46 11.31
N GLU A 44 21.15 -7.43 9.98
CA GLU A 44 21.99 -6.59 9.13
C GLU A 44 21.18 -5.57 8.34
N LYS A 45 21.88 -4.50 7.94
CA LYS A 45 21.33 -3.47 7.07
C LYS A 45 21.36 -4.00 5.64
N LEU A 46 20.18 -4.13 5.04
CA LEU A 46 20.07 -4.41 3.61
C LEU A 46 20.27 -3.11 2.84
N THR A 47 21.26 -3.07 1.96
CA THR A 47 21.41 -2.02 0.96
C THR A 47 20.95 -2.58 -0.38
N ILE A 48 20.07 -1.86 -1.08
CA ILE A 48 19.67 -2.17 -2.46
C ILE A 48 20.08 -0.98 -3.33
N LYS A 49 20.92 -1.23 -4.32
CA LYS A 49 21.35 -0.24 -5.30
C LYS A 49 20.71 -0.55 -6.64
N VAL A 50 19.97 0.41 -7.17
CA VAL A 50 19.33 0.32 -8.48
C VAL A 50 20.02 1.29 -9.44
N THR A 51 20.63 0.76 -10.49
CA THR A 51 21.30 1.54 -11.54
C THR A 51 20.53 1.34 -12.84
N ILE A 52 20.02 2.43 -13.42
CA ILE A 52 19.26 2.39 -14.67
C ILE A 52 19.90 3.36 -15.66
N ASN A 53 20.30 2.85 -16.82
CA ASN A 53 20.70 3.66 -17.97
C ASN A 53 20.29 2.93 -19.26
N LYS A 54 20.56 3.57 -20.41
CA LYS A 54 20.16 3.05 -21.73
C LYS A 54 20.72 1.66 -22.08
N GLU A 55 21.83 1.27 -21.46
CA GLU A 55 22.51 0.01 -21.77
C GLU A 55 22.08 -1.13 -20.83
N HIS A 56 21.86 -0.80 -19.55
CA HIS A 56 21.59 -1.79 -18.53
C HIS A 56 20.70 -1.31 -17.38
N ILE A 57 20.00 -2.28 -16.79
CA ILE A 57 19.33 -2.15 -15.48
C ILE A 57 20.04 -3.11 -14.54
N ILE A 58 20.62 -2.58 -13.46
CA ILE A 58 21.31 -3.37 -12.44
C ILE A 58 20.62 -3.17 -11.10
N ILE A 59 20.32 -4.28 -10.43
CA ILE A 59 19.81 -4.31 -9.07
C ILE A 59 20.78 -5.14 -8.25
N GLU A 60 21.43 -4.49 -7.28
CA GLU A 60 22.42 -5.09 -6.39
C GLU A 60 21.89 -5.01 -4.97
N ASP A 61 21.92 -6.13 -4.24
CA ASP A 61 21.58 -6.16 -2.83
C ASP A 61 22.69 -6.77 -1.97
N THR A 62 22.79 -6.32 -0.73
CA THR A 62 23.68 -6.90 0.30
C THR A 62 22.94 -7.93 1.18
N GLY A 63 21.96 -8.64 0.61
CA GLY A 63 21.18 -9.64 1.32
C GLY A 63 21.96 -10.94 1.55
N LYS A 64 21.29 -11.97 2.05
CA LYS A 64 21.87 -13.28 2.37
C LYS A 64 22.44 -14.04 1.17
N GLY A 65 22.15 -13.59 -0.06
CA GLY A 65 22.43 -14.33 -1.29
C GLY A 65 21.63 -15.64 -1.40
N MET A 66 22.06 -16.51 -2.30
CA MET A 66 21.46 -17.83 -2.52
C MET A 66 22.53 -18.92 -2.43
N ASN A 67 22.18 -20.04 -1.79
CA ASN A 67 22.99 -21.25 -1.91
C ASN A 67 22.84 -21.87 -3.32
N LYS A 68 23.67 -22.86 -3.64
CA LYS A 68 23.67 -23.56 -4.93
C LYS A 68 22.29 -24.08 -5.37
N SER A 69 21.49 -24.62 -4.44
CA SER A 69 20.17 -25.14 -4.77
C SER A 69 19.19 -24.01 -5.07
N GLN A 70 19.17 -22.98 -4.22
CA GLN A 70 18.33 -21.79 -4.41
C GLN A 70 18.66 -21.07 -5.72
N ALA A 71 19.95 -20.92 -6.04
CA ALA A 71 20.39 -20.31 -7.29
C ALA A 71 19.89 -21.12 -8.50
N LYS A 72 20.02 -22.46 -8.48
CA LYS A 72 19.46 -23.33 -9.54
C LYS A 72 17.95 -23.25 -9.66
N ASP A 73 17.25 -23.20 -8.54
CA ASP A 73 15.79 -23.13 -8.49
C ASP A 73 15.27 -21.74 -8.93
N SER A 74 16.08 -20.69 -8.77
CA SER A 74 15.72 -19.32 -9.14
C SER A 74 15.39 -19.15 -10.62
N ILE A 75 15.93 -20.01 -11.51
CA ILE A 75 15.69 -19.97 -12.96
C ILE A 75 14.65 -21.01 -13.44
N ARG A 76 14.25 -21.95 -12.59
CA ARG A 76 13.20 -22.94 -12.94
C ARG A 76 11.82 -22.27 -13.01
N LEU A 77 11.20 -22.30 -14.19
CA LEU A 77 9.87 -21.73 -14.39
C LEU A 77 8.82 -22.46 -13.56
N GLY A 78 7.94 -21.71 -12.89
CA GLY A 78 6.85 -22.27 -12.09
C GLY A 78 7.29 -22.92 -10.77
N TYR A 79 8.57 -22.86 -10.41
CA TYR A 79 9.07 -23.41 -9.16
C TYR A 79 9.07 -22.34 -8.07
N SER A 80 8.38 -22.60 -6.97
CA SER A 80 8.41 -21.80 -5.74
C SER A 80 8.18 -22.69 -4.53
N SER A 81 8.86 -22.39 -3.43
CA SER A 81 8.62 -22.99 -2.12
C SER A 81 7.72 -22.12 -1.24
N LYS A 82 7.27 -20.96 -1.73
CA LYS A 82 6.41 -20.02 -1.00
C LYS A 82 4.93 -20.37 -1.20
N LYS A 83 4.11 -20.18 -0.17
CA LYS A 83 2.64 -20.27 -0.21
C LYS A 83 2.02 -18.99 0.35
N GLU A 84 0.98 -18.47 -0.29
CA GLU A 84 0.24 -17.26 0.11
C GLU A 84 1.13 -16.02 0.31
N LYS A 85 2.23 -15.94 -0.45
CA LYS A 85 3.22 -14.86 -0.38
C LYS A 85 3.57 -14.36 -1.78
N LEU A 86 4.08 -13.14 -1.87
CA LEU A 86 4.62 -12.60 -3.12
C LEU A 86 5.69 -13.56 -3.70
N GLY A 87 5.58 -13.87 -4.99
CA GLY A 87 6.44 -14.86 -5.65
C GLY A 87 6.04 -16.34 -5.48
N GLU A 88 4.84 -16.64 -4.99
CA GLU A 88 4.28 -18.00 -4.91
C GLU A 88 4.26 -18.75 -6.24
N PHE A 89 4.09 -18.06 -7.37
CA PHE A 89 4.06 -18.70 -8.68
C PHE A 89 5.45 -18.99 -9.26
N GLY A 90 6.53 -18.50 -8.65
CA GLY A 90 7.89 -18.80 -9.09
C GLY A 90 8.27 -18.21 -10.46
N LEU A 91 7.55 -17.19 -10.93
CA LEU A 91 7.75 -16.57 -12.24
C LEU A 91 8.53 -15.24 -12.18
N GLY A 92 8.38 -14.49 -11.07
CA GLY A 92 8.81 -13.10 -10.91
C GLY A 92 10.15 -12.72 -11.50
N LEU A 93 11.25 -13.31 -11.01
CA LEU A 93 12.60 -13.01 -11.50
C LEU A 93 12.72 -13.20 -13.02
N LYS A 94 12.22 -14.32 -13.54
CA LYS A 94 12.40 -14.70 -14.95
C LYS A 94 11.56 -13.87 -15.89
N THR A 95 10.30 -13.62 -15.50
CA THR A 95 9.38 -12.82 -16.32
C THR A 95 9.81 -11.36 -16.29
N ALA A 96 10.21 -10.82 -15.14
CA ALA A 96 10.70 -9.45 -15.04
C ALA A 96 11.99 -9.22 -15.85
N THR A 97 13.01 -10.08 -15.71
CA THR A 97 14.25 -9.90 -16.48
C THR A 97 14.04 -10.08 -17.99
N SER A 98 13.26 -11.08 -18.41
CA SER A 98 12.95 -11.32 -19.84
C SER A 98 12.06 -10.24 -20.46
N PHE A 99 11.22 -9.57 -19.65
CA PHE A 99 10.44 -8.41 -20.06
C PHE A 99 11.34 -7.19 -20.27
N LEU A 100 12.27 -6.93 -19.34
CA LEU A 100 13.14 -5.75 -19.36
C LEU A 100 14.22 -5.82 -20.46
N GLY A 101 14.77 -7.00 -20.76
CA GLY A 101 15.85 -7.15 -21.74
C GLY A 101 15.95 -8.54 -22.38
N GLU A 102 16.77 -8.64 -23.42
CA GLU A 102 17.09 -9.91 -24.09
C GLU A 102 18.14 -10.72 -23.33
N GLU A 103 18.94 -10.07 -22.50
CA GLU A 103 20.01 -10.68 -21.74
C GLU A 103 19.87 -10.35 -20.27
N PHE A 104 20.22 -11.30 -19.40
CA PHE A 104 20.48 -10.97 -18.01
C PHE A 104 21.57 -11.84 -17.39
N VAL A 105 22.20 -11.30 -16.36
CA VAL A 105 23.18 -11.97 -15.53
C VAL A 105 22.70 -11.89 -14.08
N LEU A 106 22.57 -13.05 -13.45
CA LEU A 106 22.36 -13.17 -12.01
C LEU A 106 23.67 -13.66 -11.39
N LYS A 107 24.20 -12.90 -10.44
CA LYS A 107 25.32 -13.34 -9.58
C LYS A 107 24.83 -13.36 -8.15
N THR A 108 25.19 -14.39 -7.39
CA THR A 108 24.75 -14.51 -6.01
C THR A 108 25.76 -15.28 -5.18
N LYS A 109 25.98 -14.82 -3.95
CA LYS A 109 26.94 -15.39 -3.00
C LYS A 109 26.39 -15.26 -1.59
N MET A 110 26.43 -16.35 -0.83
CA MET A 110 26.12 -16.32 0.60
C MET A 110 27.32 -15.82 1.41
N GLU A 111 27.06 -15.22 2.57
CA GLU A 111 28.09 -14.71 3.50
C GLU A 111 29.13 -15.77 3.85
N ASP A 112 28.68 -16.97 4.21
CA ASP A 112 29.54 -18.08 4.62
C ASP A 112 30.11 -18.91 3.43
N SER A 113 29.90 -18.45 2.19
CA SER A 113 30.33 -19.17 0.99
C SER A 113 31.60 -18.56 0.38
N ASN A 114 32.52 -19.42 -0.07
CA ASN A 114 33.62 -19.04 -0.97
C ASN A 114 33.27 -19.24 -2.45
N GLU A 115 32.04 -19.68 -2.75
CA GLU A 115 31.53 -19.84 -4.11
C GLU A 115 30.54 -18.72 -4.44
N GLU A 116 30.73 -18.08 -5.59
CA GLU A 116 29.75 -17.24 -6.27
C GLU A 116 29.08 -18.05 -7.39
N TYR A 117 27.76 -17.99 -7.46
CA TYR A 117 26.98 -18.65 -8.48
C TYR A 117 26.53 -17.65 -9.54
N ILE A 118 26.83 -17.95 -10.80
CA ILE A 118 26.57 -17.04 -11.92
C ILE A 118 25.67 -17.74 -12.95
N ILE A 119 24.54 -17.11 -13.23
CA ILE A 119 23.57 -17.54 -14.24
C ILE A 119 23.55 -16.47 -15.33
N LYS A 120 23.83 -16.89 -16.57
CA LYS A 120 23.80 -16.01 -17.74
C LYS A 120 22.71 -16.48 -18.68
N TYR A 121 21.84 -15.56 -19.05
CA TYR A 121 20.80 -15.79 -20.04
C TYR A 121 21.01 -14.84 -21.21
N ASP A 122 20.99 -15.41 -22.42
CA ASP A 122 20.84 -14.68 -23.68
C ASP A 122 19.67 -15.35 -24.42
N GLU A 123 18.66 -14.56 -24.78
CA GLU A 123 17.45 -15.04 -25.42
C GLU A 123 17.71 -15.67 -26.79
N ASN A 124 18.59 -15.09 -27.60
CA ASN A 124 18.89 -15.59 -28.93
C ASN A 124 19.64 -16.92 -28.86
N GLU A 125 20.64 -17.03 -27.98
CA GLU A 125 21.33 -18.29 -27.73
C GLU A 125 20.37 -19.35 -27.18
N TRP A 126 19.50 -18.98 -26.23
CA TRP A 126 18.53 -19.89 -25.63
C TRP A 126 17.55 -20.43 -26.66
N LEU A 127 17.05 -19.57 -27.54
CA LEU A 127 16.16 -19.94 -28.63
C LEU A 127 16.84 -20.71 -29.77
N GLN A 128 18.16 -20.79 -29.80
CA GLN A 128 18.91 -21.59 -30.78
C GLN A 128 19.39 -22.94 -30.20
N LYS A 129 19.65 -23.01 -28.88
CA LYS A 129 20.05 -24.24 -28.19
C LYS A 129 18.94 -25.31 -28.23
N GLY A 130 19.32 -26.55 -28.54
CA GLY A 130 18.39 -27.66 -28.77
C GLY A 130 17.75 -28.27 -27.51
N ASP A 131 18.32 -28.05 -26.33
CA ASP A 131 17.96 -28.79 -25.11
C ASP A 131 17.29 -27.89 -24.04
N TRP A 132 15.96 -27.97 -23.90
CA TRP A 132 15.16 -27.22 -22.89
C TRP A 132 15.61 -27.44 -21.43
N PHE A 133 16.30 -28.55 -21.15
CA PHE A 133 16.67 -28.98 -19.79
C PHE A 133 18.10 -28.61 -19.37
N LYS A 134 18.89 -27.98 -20.26
CA LYS A 134 20.30 -27.64 -19.99
C LYS A 134 20.49 -26.14 -19.94
N PHE A 135 20.56 -25.58 -18.74
CA PHE A 135 20.84 -24.17 -18.51
C PHE A 135 22.27 -23.97 -17.98
N PRO A 136 23.07 -23.05 -18.54
CA PRO A 136 24.44 -22.80 -18.07
C PRO A 136 24.44 -22.22 -16.65
N PHE A 137 25.18 -22.88 -15.76
CA PHE A 137 25.35 -22.50 -14.35
C PHE A 137 26.83 -22.52 -14.00
N ILE A 138 27.40 -21.33 -13.79
CA ILE A 138 28.83 -21.14 -13.55
C ILE A 138 29.05 -21.03 -12.03
N ILE A 139 30.13 -21.63 -11.54
CA ILE A 139 30.55 -21.55 -10.14
C ILE A 139 31.96 -20.98 -10.14
N GLU A 140 32.15 -19.84 -9.48
CA GLU A 140 33.45 -19.18 -9.36
C GLU A 140 33.87 -19.15 -7.88
N GLY A 141 35.15 -19.42 -7.62
CA GLY A 141 35.73 -19.27 -6.30
C GLY A 141 36.04 -17.81 -6.00
N LYS A 142 35.51 -17.27 -4.91
CA LYS A 142 35.64 -15.86 -4.53
C LYS A 142 36.02 -15.74 -3.05
N ASN A 143 37.26 -15.33 -2.80
CA ASN A 143 37.83 -15.15 -1.46
C ASN A 143 37.63 -13.72 -0.96
N ASP A 144 36.37 -13.31 -0.83
CA ASP A 144 36.01 -12.05 -0.19
C ASP A 144 34.87 -12.27 0.81
N LYS A 145 34.65 -11.30 1.69
CA LYS A 145 33.51 -11.31 2.61
C LYS A 145 32.23 -10.75 1.99
N SER A 146 32.20 -10.53 0.67
CA SER A 146 31.02 -9.98 0.01
C SER A 146 29.92 -11.04 -0.08
N HIS A 147 28.68 -10.61 0.08
CA HIS A 147 27.50 -11.45 -0.08
C HIS A 147 26.36 -10.62 -0.64
N GLY A 148 25.35 -11.31 -1.14
CA GLY A 148 24.19 -10.69 -1.75
C GLY A 148 23.93 -11.19 -3.15
N THR A 149 23.11 -10.44 -3.87
CA THR A 149 22.67 -10.80 -5.22
C THR A 149 22.77 -9.59 -6.13
N VAL A 150 23.24 -9.82 -7.36
CA VAL A 150 23.28 -8.84 -8.44
C VAL A 150 22.48 -9.39 -9.61
N VAL A 151 21.48 -8.64 -10.05
CA VAL A 151 20.72 -8.89 -11.26
C VAL A 151 21.03 -7.76 -12.23
N GLU A 152 21.71 -8.08 -13.32
CA GLU A 152 22.03 -7.15 -14.40
C GLU A 152 21.25 -7.55 -15.65
N VAL A 153 20.39 -6.68 -16.15
CA VAL A 153 19.65 -6.85 -17.41
C VAL A 153 20.31 -5.99 -18.48
N LYS A 154 20.57 -6.58 -19.66
CA LYS A 154 21.22 -5.95 -20.82
C LYS A 154 20.34 -6.10 -22.06
N LYS A 155 20.73 -5.39 -23.13
CA LYS A 155 19.98 -5.35 -24.40
C LYS A 155 18.50 -5.08 -24.12
N LEU A 156 18.26 -3.92 -23.51
CA LEU A 156 16.95 -3.56 -22.99
C LEU A 156 15.92 -3.54 -24.14
N LYS A 157 14.78 -4.20 -23.92
CA LYS A 157 13.64 -4.21 -24.86
C LYS A 157 12.76 -2.97 -24.70
N ILE A 158 13.12 -2.10 -23.78
CA ILE A 158 12.41 -0.89 -23.37
C ILE A 158 13.22 0.35 -23.77
N ASP A 159 12.54 1.35 -24.32
CA ASP A 159 13.16 2.63 -24.64
C ASP A 159 13.16 3.54 -23.40
N LEU A 160 14.32 3.71 -22.78
CA LEU A 160 14.49 4.52 -21.58
C LEU A 160 14.61 6.01 -21.92
N THR A 161 13.46 6.63 -22.22
CA THR A 161 13.36 8.09 -22.36
C THR A 161 13.59 8.80 -21.02
N ALA A 162 13.98 10.07 -21.08
CA ALA A 162 14.16 10.88 -19.87
C ALA A 162 12.87 10.97 -19.03
N GLU A 163 11.72 11.05 -19.68
CA GLU A 163 10.40 11.07 -19.04
C GLU A 163 10.08 9.75 -18.35
N LEU A 164 10.38 8.61 -18.99
CA LEU A 164 10.18 7.29 -18.40
C LEU A 164 11.13 7.08 -17.20
N LEU A 165 12.39 7.49 -17.31
CA LEU A 165 13.35 7.44 -16.20
C LEU A 165 12.90 8.30 -15.01
N GLN A 166 12.40 9.50 -15.29
CA GLN A 166 11.83 10.38 -14.28
C GLN A 166 10.59 9.74 -13.62
N LYS A 167 9.69 9.14 -14.41
CA LYS A 167 8.51 8.42 -13.92
C LYS A 167 8.89 7.21 -13.07
N ILE A 168 9.86 6.39 -13.52
CA ILE A 168 10.40 5.27 -12.75
C ILE A 168 10.96 5.77 -11.42
N LYS A 169 11.77 6.83 -11.43
CA LYS A 169 12.35 7.41 -10.21
C LYS A 169 11.27 7.93 -9.27
N GLU A 170 10.25 8.60 -9.81
CA GLU A 170 9.11 9.11 -9.05
C GLU A 170 8.25 7.99 -8.48
N GLU A 171 7.96 6.93 -9.22
CA GLU A 171 7.10 5.82 -8.78
C GLU A 171 7.83 4.87 -7.83
N LEU A 172 9.12 4.60 -8.05
CA LEU A 172 9.95 3.89 -7.08
C LEU A 172 10.11 4.70 -5.77
N GLY A 173 10.16 6.03 -5.87
CA GLY A 173 10.16 6.94 -4.73
C GLY A 173 8.81 7.04 -4.00
N ARG A 174 7.72 7.26 -4.74
CA ARG A 174 6.32 7.38 -4.24
C ARG A 174 5.79 6.05 -3.70
N GLY A 175 6.13 4.94 -4.34
CA GLY A 175 5.61 3.62 -4.01
C GLY A 175 6.17 3.00 -2.74
N ARG A 176 7.23 3.57 -2.13
CA ARG A 176 7.93 2.93 -1.00
C ARG A 176 8.40 3.88 0.11
N LEU A 177 8.30 5.20 -0.05
CA LEU A 177 8.22 6.15 1.07
C LEU A 177 6.72 6.40 1.39
N VAL A 178 6.20 5.59 2.31
CA VAL A 178 5.13 6.03 3.22
C VAL A 178 3.74 6.30 2.58
N THR A 179 2.94 5.23 2.46
CA THR A 179 1.46 5.30 2.41
C THR A 179 0.82 5.77 3.74
N VAL A 180 1.48 6.64 4.51
CA VAL A 180 0.93 7.20 5.76
C VAL A 180 0.35 8.60 5.54
N PHE A 181 0.83 9.37 4.56
CA PHE A 181 0.33 10.73 4.32
C PHE A 181 -0.81 10.83 3.29
N ASP A 182 -0.98 9.85 2.40
CA ASP A 182 -2.09 9.83 1.43
C ASP A 182 -3.48 9.66 2.07
N LYS A 183 -3.56 9.49 3.40
CA LYS A 183 -4.82 9.49 4.15
C LYS A 183 -5.09 10.77 4.94
N ILE A 184 -4.19 11.75 4.93
CA ILE A 184 -4.38 13.03 5.62
C ILE A 184 -4.19 14.16 4.61
N GLY A 185 -5.25 14.43 3.83
CA GLY A 185 -5.59 15.65 3.07
C GLY A 185 -4.59 16.79 2.80
N LEU A 186 -3.31 16.54 2.56
CA LEU A 186 -2.26 17.56 2.42
C LEU A 186 -1.62 17.60 1.02
N SER A 187 -2.30 17.05 0.01
CA SER A 187 -1.76 16.83 -1.35
C SER A 187 -1.44 18.09 -2.17
N ASN A 188 -1.72 19.30 -1.68
CA ASN A 188 -1.76 20.52 -2.52
C ASN A 188 -0.77 21.64 -2.15
N ASN A 189 0.11 21.49 -1.16
CA ASN A 189 1.06 22.55 -0.81
C ASN A 189 2.46 22.33 -1.37
N GLN A 190 2.95 23.28 -2.18
CA GLN A 190 4.18 23.22 -2.96
C GLN A 190 5.44 23.42 -2.08
N GLU A 191 5.33 24.14 -0.95
CA GLU A 191 6.42 24.34 0.03
C GLU A 191 6.70 23.04 0.83
N ILE A 192 5.67 22.24 1.12
CA ILE A 192 5.81 20.97 1.84
C ILE A 192 6.58 19.93 1.00
N LYS A 193 6.44 19.97 -0.34
CA LYS A 193 7.24 19.14 -1.25
C LYS A 193 8.73 19.49 -1.22
N GLN A 194 9.08 20.76 -0.99
CA GLN A 194 10.48 21.19 -0.90
C GLN A 194 11.15 20.71 0.39
N ILE A 195 10.47 20.82 1.54
CA ILE A 195 11.02 20.37 2.83
C ILE A 195 11.29 18.85 2.83
N ILE A 196 10.41 18.06 2.21
CA ILE A 196 10.56 16.59 2.11
C ILE A 196 11.59 16.20 1.04
N GLY A 197 11.75 17.01 -0.01
CA GLY A 197 12.73 16.79 -1.07
C GLY A 197 14.18 17.12 -0.69
N GLU A 198 14.39 17.95 0.34
CA GLU A 198 15.72 18.41 0.78
C GLU A 198 16.27 17.70 2.03
N LEU A 199 15.57 16.69 2.57
CA LEU A 199 16.19 15.76 3.51
C LEU A 199 16.96 14.69 2.72
N GLU A 200 18.16 15.06 2.28
CA GLU A 200 19.21 14.08 1.97
C GLU A 200 19.58 13.39 3.29
N ILE A 201 18.92 12.26 3.59
CA ILE A 201 19.21 11.53 4.81
C ILE A 201 20.40 10.59 4.62
N SER A 202 21.57 11.19 4.46
CA SER A 202 22.86 10.53 4.67
C SER A 202 23.00 10.22 6.17
N GLY A 203 22.39 9.11 6.62
CA GLY A 203 22.59 8.58 7.97
C GLY A 203 21.40 7.95 8.68
N VAL A 204 20.18 7.94 8.11
CA VAL A 204 19.04 7.31 8.80
C VAL A 204 18.91 5.83 8.44
N ASN A 205 18.86 5.02 9.48
CA ASN A 205 18.65 3.58 9.45
C ASN A 205 17.21 3.27 9.08
N ILE A 206 17.03 2.57 7.96
CA ILE A 206 15.78 1.91 7.62
C ILE A 206 15.84 0.51 8.22
N THR A 207 15.25 0.36 9.41
CA THR A 207 15.04 -0.92 10.10
C THR A 207 13.55 -1.19 10.32
N HIS A 208 13.22 -2.43 10.66
CA HIS A 208 11.96 -3.08 10.31
C HIS A 208 11.04 -3.11 11.51
N ASP A 209 9.82 -2.61 11.36
CA ASP A 209 8.57 -3.32 11.68
C ASP A 209 7.40 -2.42 11.25
N LYS A 210 6.66 -2.80 10.19
CA LYS A 210 5.72 -1.89 9.51
C LYS A 210 4.47 -1.51 10.33
N LYS A 211 4.31 -2.00 11.55
CA LYS A 211 3.15 -1.64 12.41
C LYS A 211 3.51 -1.26 13.84
N ASP A 212 4.53 -1.85 14.45
CA ASP A 212 4.76 -1.67 15.90
C ASP A 212 5.99 -0.81 16.25
N TRP A 213 7.06 -0.79 15.44
CA TRP A 213 8.26 0.03 15.73
C TRP A 213 8.06 1.53 15.45
N VAL A 214 7.19 1.84 14.48
CA VAL A 214 6.93 3.20 13.98
C VAL A 214 6.31 4.11 15.06
N LYS A 215 6.15 3.70 16.32
CA LYS A 215 5.71 4.61 17.40
C LYS A 215 6.56 4.57 18.66
N THR A 216 7.49 3.61 18.75
CA THR A 216 8.22 3.34 20.00
C THR A 216 9.67 3.75 19.98
N SER A 217 10.29 3.92 18.79
CA SER A 217 11.68 4.37 18.69
C SER A 217 11.82 5.84 19.09
N ASP A 218 12.97 6.17 19.68
CA ASP A 218 13.23 7.52 20.16
C ASP A 218 13.40 8.50 19.00
N GLU A 219 13.91 8.03 17.85
CA GLU A 219 14.03 8.82 16.63
C GLU A 219 12.65 9.11 16.01
N TYR A 220 11.74 8.13 15.99
CA TYR A 220 10.37 8.37 15.54
C TYR A 220 9.65 9.33 16.50
N LYS A 221 9.78 9.15 17.81
CA LYS A 221 9.19 10.05 18.80
C LYS A 221 9.74 11.47 18.66
N GLN A 222 11.04 11.65 18.42
CA GLN A 222 11.63 12.98 18.20
C GLN A 222 11.14 13.64 16.89
N VAL A 223 11.00 12.85 15.81
CA VAL A 223 10.46 13.36 14.54
C VAL A 223 8.96 13.65 14.67
N GLU A 224 8.20 12.77 15.31
CA GLU A 224 6.77 12.97 15.61
C GLU A 224 6.58 14.19 16.52
N GLU A 225 7.40 14.37 17.55
CA GLU A 225 7.34 15.51 18.47
C GLU A 225 7.67 16.83 17.76
N LYS A 226 8.71 16.86 16.92
CA LYS A 226 9.05 18.04 16.10
C LYS A 226 8.01 18.33 15.02
N LEU A 227 7.45 17.31 14.38
CA LEU A 227 6.37 17.48 13.41
C LEU A 227 5.09 17.93 14.11
N MET A 228 4.75 17.37 15.26
CA MET A 228 3.59 17.78 16.07
C MET A 228 3.77 19.20 16.62
N GLU A 229 4.99 19.61 16.96
CA GLU A 229 5.30 20.98 17.39
C GLU A 229 5.20 21.96 16.20
N TYR A 230 5.75 21.60 15.05
CA TYR A 230 5.63 22.38 13.81
C TYR A 230 4.17 22.50 13.36
N PHE A 231 3.42 21.39 13.33
CA PHE A 231 2.00 21.39 13.00
C PHE A 231 1.11 21.93 14.12
N LYS A 232 1.60 22.14 15.34
CA LYS A 232 0.82 22.76 16.43
C LYS A 232 0.37 24.16 16.08
N GLU A 233 1.17 24.88 15.30
CA GLU A 233 0.85 26.22 14.78
C GLU A 233 -0.12 26.17 13.58
N TYR A 234 -0.21 25.02 12.90
CA TYR A 234 -1.07 24.79 11.73
C TYR A 234 -2.23 23.80 12.01
N GLU A 235 -2.41 23.40 13.27
CA GLU A 235 -3.42 22.42 13.68
C GLU A 235 -4.78 23.10 13.50
N TYR A 236 -5.43 22.78 12.38
CA TYR A 236 -6.81 23.18 12.17
C TYR A 236 -7.65 22.45 13.22
N LYS A 237 -7.92 23.12 14.33
CA LYS A 237 -8.87 22.65 15.34
C LYS A 237 -10.25 22.91 14.75
N PRO A 238 -10.92 21.89 14.18
CA PRO A 238 -12.20 22.12 13.56
C PRO A 238 -13.12 22.71 14.62
N LYS A 239 -13.81 23.79 14.26
CA LYS A 239 -14.60 24.55 15.22
C LYS A 239 -15.66 23.61 15.77
N ARG A 240 -15.64 23.41 17.09
CA ARG A 240 -16.67 22.62 17.76
C ARG A 240 -17.99 23.36 17.65
N LEU A 241 -18.98 22.73 17.02
CA LEU A 241 -20.32 23.28 16.88
C LEU A 241 -21.17 22.92 18.09
N LEU A 242 -21.07 21.67 18.58
CA LEU A 242 -21.95 21.13 19.61
C LEU A 242 -21.25 20.09 20.50
N THR A 243 -21.82 19.89 21.69
CA THR A 243 -21.52 18.78 22.61
C THR A 243 -22.79 18.12 23.09
N GLY A 244 -22.76 16.81 23.29
CA GLY A 244 -23.82 16.01 23.90
C GLY A 244 -23.25 14.76 24.56
N TYR A 245 -24.11 13.81 24.87
CA TYR A 245 -23.71 12.51 25.40
C TYR A 245 -23.23 11.56 24.29
N PRO A 246 -22.13 10.84 24.51
CA PRO A 246 -21.66 9.81 23.58
C PRO A 246 -22.62 8.62 23.60
N ALA A 247 -23.34 8.42 22.50
CA ALA A 247 -24.36 7.38 22.42
C ALA A 247 -23.85 6.13 21.70
N SER A 248 -23.20 6.28 20.55
CA SER A 248 -22.68 5.18 19.75
C SER A 248 -21.36 5.57 19.11
N LYS A 249 -20.34 4.72 19.26
CA LYS A 249 -18.96 5.02 18.86
C LYS A 249 -18.81 5.10 17.34
N GLY A 250 -17.84 5.91 16.90
CA GLY A 250 -17.40 6.04 15.52
C GLY A 250 -17.37 7.49 15.07
N LYS A 251 -16.67 7.75 13.97
CA LYS A 251 -16.51 9.07 13.36
C LYS A 251 -17.01 9.03 11.92
N VAL A 252 -17.85 9.99 11.55
CA VAL A 252 -18.32 10.10 10.17
C VAL A 252 -18.43 11.56 9.75
N ILE A 253 -18.26 11.78 8.45
CA ILE A 253 -18.58 13.04 7.78
C ILE A 253 -19.88 12.82 7.03
N GLY A 254 -20.84 13.72 7.20
CA GLY A 254 -22.10 13.62 6.47
C GLY A 254 -22.83 14.93 6.35
N THR A 255 -23.79 14.95 5.45
CA THR A 255 -24.68 16.09 5.24
C THR A 255 -25.83 16.01 6.23
N VAL A 256 -26.06 17.10 6.97
CA VAL A 256 -27.15 17.25 7.94
C VAL A 256 -28.48 17.18 7.20
N ARG A 257 -29.37 16.32 7.70
CA ARG A 257 -30.79 16.30 7.36
C ARG A 257 -31.61 16.46 8.62
N GLN A 258 -32.25 17.61 8.77
CA GLN A 258 -33.09 17.90 9.93
C GLN A 258 -34.43 17.18 9.82
N VAL A 259 -34.68 16.11 10.57
CA VAL A 259 -35.96 15.37 10.50
C VAL A 259 -36.92 15.89 11.57
N ASN A 260 -37.87 16.73 11.19
CA ASN A 260 -38.79 17.38 12.13
C ASN A 260 -40.26 17.25 11.70
N MET A 261 -41.12 16.72 12.58
CA MET A 261 -42.56 16.60 12.32
C MET A 261 -43.26 17.95 12.11
N PHE A 262 -42.76 19.03 12.73
CA PHE A 262 -43.44 20.32 12.72
C PHE A 262 -43.17 21.14 11.45
N HIS A 263 -42.14 20.81 10.66
CA HIS A 263 -41.73 21.59 9.49
C HIS A 263 -42.49 21.23 8.20
N SER A 264 -42.79 19.94 7.98
CA SER A 264 -43.27 19.49 6.66
C SER A 264 -44.71 18.95 6.65
N GLY A 265 -45.39 18.84 7.81
CA GLY A 265 -46.75 18.28 7.90
C GLY A 265 -46.90 16.81 7.47
N ASN A 266 -45.87 16.21 6.88
CA ASN A 266 -45.83 14.85 6.35
C ASN A 266 -44.50 14.17 6.71
N MET A 267 -44.58 13.26 7.69
CA MET A 267 -43.46 12.46 8.19
C MET A 267 -42.79 11.60 7.10
N GLU A 268 -43.55 11.16 6.09
CA GLU A 268 -43.02 10.30 5.03
C GLU A 268 -42.04 11.07 4.13
N GLN A 269 -42.31 12.34 3.86
CA GLN A 269 -41.40 13.21 3.10
C GLN A 269 -40.11 13.48 3.88
N GLU A 270 -40.23 13.71 5.18
CA GLU A 270 -39.11 13.90 6.10
C GLU A 270 -38.21 12.66 6.20
N ILE A 271 -38.78 11.45 6.09
CA ILE A 271 -38.00 10.21 6.01
C ILE A 271 -37.34 10.07 4.64
N LYS A 272 -38.05 10.40 3.55
CA LYS A 272 -37.55 10.22 2.18
C LYS A 272 -36.33 11.10 1.87
N LYS A 273 -36.20 12.27 2.48
CA LYS A 273 -35.06 13.18 2.25
C LYS A 273 -33.70 12.66 2.75
N VAL A 274 -33.70 11.70 3.67
CA VAL A 274 -32.46 11.13 4.23
C VAL A 274 -31.86 10.15 3.23
N ASN A 275 -30.71 10.51 2.66
CA ASN A 275 -29.96 9.63 1.77
C ASN A 275 -28.96 8.77 2.53
N LYS A 276 -28.37 7.80 1.83
CA LYS A 276 -27.34 6.94 2.41
C LYS A 276 -26.13 7.78 2.83
N GLY A 277 -25.75 7.72 4.10
CA GLY A 277 -24.60 8.45 4.66
C GLY A 277 -24.93 9.84 5.24
N ASP A 278 -26.18 10.33 5.10
CA ASP A 278 -26.60 11.59 5.70
C ASP A 278 -26.65 11.51 7.24
N ILE A 279 -26.49 12.64 7.92
CA ILE A 279 -26.58 12.74 9.38
C ILE A 279 -27.99 13.23 9.75
N ILE A 280 -28.76 12.39 10.45
CA ILE A 280 -30.08 12.78 10.94
C ILE A 280 -29.91 13.71 12.14
N VAL A 281 -30.51 14.89 12.08
CA VAL A 281 -30.61 15.83 13.20
C VAL A 281 -32.09 15.96 13.59
N THR A 282 -32.45 15.69 14.84
CA THR A 282 -33.85 15.78 15.32
C THR A 282 -33.92 16.09 16.80
N ALA A 283 -35.01 16.65 17.30
CA ALA A 283 -35.18 16.86 18.74
C ALA A 283 -35.14 15.53 19.51
N MET A 284 -35.82 14.50 19.00
CA MET A 284 -35.81 13.14 19.56
C MET A 284 -36.12 12.14 18.44
N THR A 285 -35.55 10.94 18.49
CA THR A 285 -35.93 9.87 17.55
C THR A 285 -37.22 9.18 17.99
N ARG A 286 -37.91 8.57 17.02
CA ARG A 286 -39.09 7.72 17.25
C ARG A 286 -38.95 6.43 16.45
N PRO A 287 -39.68 5.35 16.81
CA PRO A 287 -39.63 4.08 16.07
C PRO A 287 -39.92 4.24 14.55
N GLN A 288 -40.75 5.22 14.18
CA GLN A 288 -41.10 5.51 12.78
C GLN A 288 -39.88 5.94 11.93
N TYR A 289 -38.79 6.39 12.58
CA TYR A 289 -37.59 6.89 11.91
C TYR A 289 -36.69 5.73 11.44
N LEU A 290 -37.00 4.48 11.80
CA LEU A 290 -36.15 3.31 11.58
C LEU A 290 -35.69 3.14 10.12
N ILE A 291 -36.55 3.45 9.15
CA ILE A 291 -36.24 3.38 7.71
C ILE A 291 -35.21 4.45 7.31
N ALA A 292 -35.29 5.65 7.89
CA ALA A 292 -34.27 6.69 7.70
C ALA A 292 -32.98 6.34 8.42
N ILE A 293 -33.08 5.85 9.66
CA ILE A 293 -31.93 5.47 10.49
C ILE A 293 -31.07 4.41 9.78
N ARG A 294 -31.69 3.39 9.16
CA ARG A 294 -30.95 2.37 8.39
C ARG A 294 -30.12 2.92 7.23
N ARG A 295 -30.44 4.12 6.74
CA ARG A 295 -29.69 4.80 5.67
C ARG A 295 -28.69 5.83 6.22
N ALA A 296 -28.92 6.32 7.43
CA ALA A 296 -28.12 7.39 8.02
C ALA A 296 -26.66 6.96 8.25
N GLY A 297 -25.75 7.90 8.00
CA GLY A 297 -24.34 7.77 8.40
C GLY A 297 -24.13 8.12 9.87
N GLY A 298 -24.98 8.97 10.46
CA GLY A 298 -24.89 9.40 11.86
C GLY A 298 -26.21 9.94 12.40
N ILE A 299 -26.34 10.04 13.73
CA ILE A 299 -27.52 10.62 14.40
C ILE A 299 -27.11 11.65 15.44
N ILE A 300 -27.73 12.82 15.41
CA ILE A 300 -27.60 13.86 16.42
C ILE A 300 -28.99 14.18 16.97
N THR A 301 -29.15 14.17 18.30
CA THR A 301 -30.42 14.58 18.93
C THR A 301 -30.27 15.66 20.01
N ASP A 302 -31.25 16.56 20.10
CA ASP A 302 -31.30 17.56 21.17
C ASP A 302 -31.59 16.92 22.52
N LEU A 303 -32.51 15.96 22.55
CA LEU A 303 -32.98 15.29 23.76
C LEU A 303 -32.55 13.83 23.76
N GLY A 304 -32.42 13.29 24.98
CA GLY A 304 -32.11 11.89 25.24
C GLY A 304 -30.79 11.72 25.96
N GLY A 305 -30.61 10.54 26.54
CA GLY A 305 -29.37 10.11 27.19
C GLY A 305 -28.80 8.86 26.52
N THR A 306 -27.72 8.32 27.09
CA THR A 306 -27.00 7.15 26.56
C THR A 306 -27.82 5.85 26.50
N LEU A 307 -29.03 5.84 27.07
CA LEU A 307 -29.99 4.72 27.07
C LEU A 307 -31.28 5.03 26.28
N CYS A 308 -31.37 6.17 25.59
CA CYS A 308 -32.55 6.51 24.82
C CYS A 308 -32.69 5.66 23.55
N HIS A 309 -33.87 5.72 22.92
CA HIS A 309 -34.17 5.02 21.67
C HIS A 309 -33.11 5.29 20.58
N ALA A 310 -32.67 6.54 20.41
CA ALA A 310 -31.62 6.88 19.44
C ALA A 310 -30.32 6.13 19.75
N ALA A 311 -29.89 6.11 21.01
CA ALA A 311 -28.65 5.46 21.42
C ALA A 311 -28.67 3.93 21.23
N ILE A 312 -29.77 3.28 21.59
CA ILE A 312 -29.93 1.83 21.46
C ILE A 312 -29.88 1.42 19.99
N VAL A 313 -30.70 2.07 19.16
CA VAL A 313 -30.83 1.75 17.73
C VAL A 313 -29.54 2.07 16.97
N SER A 314 -28.87 3.18 17.30
CA SER A 314 -27.57 3.52 16.72
C SER A 314 -26.49 2.49 17.01
N ARG A 315 -26.47 1.91 18.23
CA ARG A 315 -25.53 0.83 18.56
C ARG A 315 -25.83 -0.45 17.80
N GLU A 316 -27.10 -0.81 17.67
CA GLU A 316 -27.54 -2.01 16.95
C GLU A 316 -27.15 -1.96 15.46
N PHE A 317 -27.24 -0.79 14.83
CA PHE A 317 -26.86 -0.60 13.43
C PHE A 317 -25.41 -0.14 13.21
N GLY A 318 -24.61 0.04 14.27
CA GLY A 318 -23.22 0.49 14.17
C GLY A 318 -23.08 1.92 13.64
N ILE A 319 -24.07 2.78 13.89
CA ILE A 319 -24.12 4.18 13.42
C ILE A 319 -23.61 5.10 14.53
N PRO A 320 -22.62 5.98 14.28
CA PRO A 320 -22.19 7.00 15.23
C PRO A 320 -23.33 7.89 15.72
N ALA A 321 -23.40 8.16 17.02
CA ALA A 321 -24.47 9.00 17.57
C ALA A 321 -24.04 9.89 18.74
N VAL A 322 -24.54 11.13 18.72
CA VAL A 322 -24.44 12.13 19.79
C VAL A 322 -25.85 12.53 20.19
N VAL A 323 -26.22 12.35 21.45
CA VAL A 323 -27.59 12.62 21.93
C VAL A 323 -27.58 13.63 23.06
N GLY A 324 -28.69 14.33 23.29
CA GLY A 324 -28.76 15.28 24.40
C GLY A 324 -27.91 16.54 24.17
N THR A 325 -27.80 17.02 22.92
CA THR A 325 -27.05 18.25 22.60
C THR A 325 -27.80 19.53 23.01
N ASN A 326 -29.09 19.43 23.33
CA ASN A 326 -30.05 20.49 23.65
C ASN A 326 -30.33 21.52 22.54
N ILE A 327 -29.39 21.75 21.62
CA ILE A 327 -29.44 22.85 20.64
C ILE A 327 -29.02 22.44 19.22
N ALA A 328 -28.89 21.15 18.91
CA ALA A 328 -28.48 20.72 17.56
C ALA A 328 -29.46 21.13 16.46
N THR A 329 -30.77 21.04 16.68
CA THR A 329 -31.76 21.42 15.65
C THR A 329 -31.78 22.91 15.34
N SER A 330 -31.32 23.76 16.27
CA SER A 330 -31.22 25.21 16.05
C SER A 330 -29.87 25.64 15.48
N VAL A 331 -28.80 24.91 15.79
CA VAL A 331 -27.43 25.24 15.35
C VAL A 331 -27.10 24.66 13.97
N LEU A 332 -27.52 23.42 13.68
CA LEU A 332 -27.17 22.74 12.44
C LEU A 332 -28.23 22.96 11.37
N GLN A 333 -27.84 23.36 10.16
CA GLN A 333 -28.78 23.62 9.06
C GLN A 333 -28.92 22.42 8.12
N ASP A 334 -30.10 22.23 7.51
CA ASP A 334 -30.27 21.19 6.48
C ASP A 334 -29.31 21.43 5.30
N GLY A 335 -28.63 20.38 4.84
CA GLY A 335 -27.60 20.47 3.80
C GLY A 335 -26.20 20.84 4.32
N GLN A 336 -26.05 21.27 5.57
CA GLN A 336 -24.74 21.56 6.16
C GLN A 336 -23.90 20.28 6.29
N LYS A 337 -22.63 20.33 5.90
CA LYS A 337 -21.71 19.21 6.11
C LYS A 337 -21.06 19.34 7.49
N VAL A 338 -21.05 18.25 8.25
CA VAL A 338 -20.47 18.24 9.61
C VAL A 338 -19.68 16.96 9.85
N ILE A 339 -18.83 17.01 10.87
CA ILE A 339 -18.10 15.85 11.39
C ILE A 339 -18.73 15.48 12.74
N ILE A 340 -19.15 14.23 12.89
CA ILE A 340 -19.66 13.69 14.16
C ILE A 340 -18.65 12.73 14.77
N ASP A 341 -18.37 12.90 16.06
CA ASP A 341 -17.68 11.93 16.90
C ASP A 341 -18.65 11.42 17.98
N GLY A 342 -19.24 10.26 17.73
CA GLY A 342 -20.18 9.64 18.68
C GLY A 342 -19.51 8.98 19.89
N GLY A 343 -18.18 8.83 19.86
CA GLY A 343 -17.39 8.35 20.99
C GLY A 343 -17.11 9.44 22.02
N GLU A 344 -16.82 10.66 21.55
CA GLU A 344 -16.61 11.83 22.42
C GLU A 344 -17.90 12.61 22.71
N GLY A 345 -18.96 12.41 21.91
CA GLY A 345 -20.19 13.19 22.07
C GLY A 345 -20.08 14.58 21.44
N VAL A 346 -19.31 14.76 20.37
CA VAL A 346 -18.95 16.07 19.83
C VAL A 346 -19.30 16.18 18.34
N VAL A 347 -19.71 17.37 17.91
CA VAL A 347 -19.96 17.70 16.49
C VAL A 347 -19.09 18.89 16.11
N TYR A 348 -18.43 18.80 14.96
CA TYR A 348 -17.52 19.83 14.44
C TYR A 348 -17.98 20.36 13.09
N GLU A 349 -17.53 21.58 12.80
CA GLU A 349 -17.57 22.17 11.47
C GLU A 349 -16.68 21.35 10.51
N TYR A 350 -17.15 21.15 9.27
CA TYR A 350 -16.44 20.39 8.24
C TYR A 350 -15.38 21.24 7.53
#